data_AF-A0A427YIS2-F1
#
_entry.id   AF-A0A427YIS2-F1
#
_cell.length_a   1.000
_cell.length_b   1.000
_cell.length_c   1.000
_cell.angle_alpha   90.00
_cell.angle_beta   90.00
_cell.angle_gamma   90.00
#
_symmetry.space_group_name_H-M   'P 1'
#
loop_
_entity.id
_entity.type
_entity.pdbx_description
1 polymer ?
#
loop_
_entity_poly.entity_id
_entity_poly.type
_entity_poly.pdbx_seq_one_letter_code
_entity_poly.pdbx_strand_id
1 'polypeptide(L)'
;MRPNLLTLDDPILRLIAYHLNDDNFLPLPSFGPFWKNFARPASGRPSKNLRAFRGVSRRLRAVVQLDGLHVWIQSVERMRRWIWDAPEGVKRGVRRLILDVPTPDLGQAGHPYVLFELFTTVLHLLGGFPSLQEVEIYNLPTCDHAGEFPRGIRPSYDIYWPTGTRLGNIKALALTLRYRACRGIGASVALLDNLPHLTSLKIIGDSTDLWGMDYPFLRTLRLSSFPPYDPSALSRLTRLFVRCGLGQPTDFAMRKIHKLCPGIVEVHLVPFNGGSFDISYYFEKRFDFRMELDQDEGWKLYDKPDVLEVLHNFRALQVLDLVEQVVLDHEEQGEYDARHFGTTPSSSYTYHELFDRLIAASAERKALEQRYEAKLEEAQKAAARALVENCPTLRRGWWWRTVWLDA
;
A
#
# COMPACT_ATOMS: atom_id res chain seq x y z
N MET A 1 45.60 -18.25 -31.43
CA MET A 1 44.24 -18.64 -31.00
C MET A 1 43.25 -17.58 -31.44
N ARG A 2 42.10 -17.93 -32.03
CA ARG A 2 41.06 -16.94 -32.33
C ARG A 2 40.32 -16.57 -31.04
N PRO A 3 40.10 -15.27 -30.75
CA PRO A 3 39.34 -14.86 -29.59
C PRO A 3 37.92 -15.44 -29.67
N ASN A 4 37.47 -16.10 -28.62
CA ASN A 4 36.12 -16.61 -28.48
C ASN A 4 35.57 -16.34 -27.07
N LEU A 5 34.27 -16.52 -26.86
CA LEU A 5 33.63 -16.27 -25.56
C LEU A 5 34.29 -17.07 -24.42
N LEU A 6 34.73 -18.30 -24.70
CA LEU A 6 35.35 -19.19 -23.71
C LEU A 6 36.85 -18.93 -23.50
N THR A 7 37.46 -17.99 -24.22
CA THR A 7 38.84 -17.51 -23.97
C THR A 7 38.86 -16.21 -23.18
N LEU A 8 37.71 -15.60 -22.91
CA LEU A 8 37.63 -14.40 -22.07
C LEU A 8 38.01 -14.70 -20.63
N ASP A 9 38.54 -13.71 -19.92
CA ASP A 9 38.85 -13.82 -18.50
C ASP A 9 37.58 -13.87 -17.64
N ASP A 10 37.68 -14.53 -16.50
CA ASP A 10 36.56 -14.72 -15.57
C ASP A 10 35.87 -13.41 -15.14
N PRO A 11 36.58 -12.29 -14.86
CA PRO A 11 35.93 -11.01 -14.56
C PRO A 11 35.06 -10.48 -15.70
N ILE A 12 35.47 -10.65 -16.97
CA ILE A 12 34.69 -10.23 -18.14
C ILE A 12 33.44 -11.08 -18.26
N LEU A 13 33.54 -12.40 -18.03
CA LEU A 13 32.41 -13.31 -18.05
C LEU A 13 31.38 -12.98 -16.94
N ARG A 14 31.85 -12.58 -15.75
CA ARG A 14 30.99 -12.10 -14.67
C ARG A 14 30.31 -10.77 -15.01
N LEU A 15 31.02 -9.84 -15.66
CA LEU A 15 30.45 -8.58 -16.11
C LEU A 15 29.36 -8.80 -17.17
N ILE A 16 29.60 -9.66 -18.16
CA ILE A 16 28.58 -10.04 -19.15
C ILE A 16 27.37 -10.64 -18.44
N ALA A 17 27.58 -11.57 -17.51
CA ALA A 17 26.49 -12.18 -16.75
C ALA A 17 25.69 -11.16 -15.92
N TYR A 18 26.37 -10.16 -15.32
CA TYR A 18 25.71 -9.08 -14.57
C TYR A 18 24.73 -8.31 -15.45
N HIS A 19 25.12 -7.98 -16.69
CA HIS A 19 24.27 -7.29 -17.65
C HIS A 19 23.21 -8.18 -18.30
N LEU A 20 23.41 -9.50 -18.33
CA LEU A 20 22.40 -10.47 -18.79
C LEU A 20 21.30 -10.75 -17.77
N ASN A 21 21.47 -10.29 -16.51
CA ASN A 21 20.46 -10.44 -15.48
C ASN A 21 19.70 -9.12 -15.29
N ASP A 22 18.59 -8.98 -16.02
CA ASP A 22 17.75 -7.77 -15.98
C ASP A 22 17.27 -7.44 -14.55
N ASP A 23 17.15 -8.45 -13.68
CA ASP A 23 16.73 -8.30 -12.29
C ASP A 23 17.72 -7.47 -11.43
N ASN A 24 18.98 -7.35 -11.86
CA ASN A 24 20.00 -6.54 -11.19
C ASN A 24 19.67 -5.04 -11.23
N PHE A 25 18.92 -4.60 -12.25
CA PHE A 25 18.59 -3.19 -12.49
C PHE A 25 17.23 -2.79 -11.92
N LEU A 26 16.44 -3.75 -11.42
CA LEU A 26 15.20 -3.44 -10.74
C LEU A 26 15.51 -2.65 -9.44
N PRO A 27 14.76 -1.58 -9.13
CA PRO A 27 14.96 -0.79 -7.92
C PRO A 27 14.59 -1.58 -6.65
N LEU A 28 15.01 -1.06 -5.49
CA LEU A 28 14.57 -1.53 -4.18
C LEU A 28 13.93 -0.35 -3.40
N PRO A 29 12.65 -0.44 -3.02
CA PRO A 29 11.72 -1.51 -3.35
C PRO A 29 11.40 -1.53 -4.86
N SER A 30 11.04 -2.69 -5.39
CA SER A 30 10.57 -2.83 -6.76
C SER A 30 9.10 -2.44 -6.90
N PHE A 31 8.32 -2.55 -5.82
CA PHE A 31 6.97 -2.02 -5.73
C PHE A 31 6.97 -0.49 -5.59
N GLY A 32 5.97 0.14 -6.21
CA GLY A 32 5.74 1.58 -6.11
C GLY A 32 4.40 1.95 -5.45
N PRO A 33 4.04 3.24 -5.53
CA PRO A 33 2.75 3.76 -5.10
C PRO A 33 1.57 3.03 -5.76
N PHE A 34 0.40 3.07 -5.12
CA PHE A 34 -0.77 2.33 -5.58
C PHE A 34 -1.29 2.81 -6.94
N TRP A 35 -1.28 4.12 -7.19
CA TRP A 35 -1.68 4.69 -8.48
C TRP A 35 -0.74 4.31 -9.62
N LYS A 36 0.52 4.03 -9.30
CA LYS A 36 1.53 3.73 -10.33
C LYS A 36 1.32 2.36 -10.95
N ASN A 37 0.40 1.54 -10.41
CA ASN A 37 -0.16 0.29 -10.95
C ASN A 37 0.69 -0.34 -12.05
N PHE A 38 1.97 -0.57 -11.74
CA PHE A 38 2.83 -1.22 -12.69
C PHE A 38 2.27 -2.62 -12.80
N ALA A 39 1.86 -2.99 -14.02
CA ALA A 39 1.57 -4.39 -14.32
C ALA A 39 2.73 -5.17 -13.71
N ARG A 40 2.42 -6.06 -12.75
CA ARG A 40 3.44 -6.88 -12.07
C ARG A 40 4.39 -7.36 -13.17
N PRO A 41 5.71 -7.17 -13.07
CA PRO A 41 6.62 -7.52 -14.15
C PRO A 41 6.25 -8.93 -14.62
N ALA A 42 5.69 -9.00 -15.83
CA ALA A 42 4.65 -9.96 -16.16
C ALA A 42 5.18 -11.39 -16.22
N SER A 43 5.33 -12.08 -15.09
CA SER A 43 5.72 -13.50 -14.97
C SER A 43 6.97 -13.92 -15.79
N GLY A 44 7.71 -12.94 -16.31
CA GLY A 44 8.58 -13.14 -17.46
C GLY A 44 9.86 -13.79 -16.99
N ARG A 45 9.87 -15.14 -16.95
CA ARG A 45 10.98 -16.03 -16.57
C ARG A 45 12.24 -15.26 -16.15
N PRO A 46 12.27 -14.69 -14.93
CA PRO A 46 13.38 -13.87 -14.47
C PRO A 46 14.67 -14.68 -14.62
N SER A 47 15.78 -14.03 -14.97
CA SER A 47 17.08 -14.67 -15.24
C SER A 47 17.14 -15.71 -16.38
N LYS A 48 16.20 -15.71 -17.36
CA LYS A 48 16.27 -16.65 -18.52
C LYS A 48 17.60 -16.54 -19.27
N ASN A 49 18.03 -15.32 -19.58
CA ASN A 49 19.26 -15.06 -20.33
C ASN A 49 20.49 -15.49 -19.53
N LEU A 50 20.56 -15.14 -18.24
CA LEU A 50 21.62 -15.60 -17.34
C LEU A 50 21.70 -17.13 -17.28
N ARG A 51 20.56 -17.82 -17.17
CA ARG A 51 20.52 -19.30 -17.14
C ARG A 51 20.97 -19.91 -18.47
N ALA A 52 20.54 -19.36 -19.60
CA ALA A 52 21.00 -19.79 -20.92
C ALA A 52 22.51 -19.60 -21.07
N PHE A 53 23.05 -18.45 -20.64
CA PHE A 53 24.48 -18.16 -20.66
C PHE A 53 25.30 -19.16 -19.83
N ARG A 54 24.85 -19.47 -18.62
CA ARG A 54 25.45 -20.53 -17.78
C ARG A 54 25.32 -21.93 -18.38
N GLY A 55 24.31 -22.15 -19.24
CA GLY A 55 24.05 -23.42 -19.91
C GLY A 55 25.05 -23.74 -21.01
N VAL A 56 25.74 -22.73 -21.56
CA VAL A 56 26.65 -22.87 -22.71
C VAL A 56 27.86 -23.76 -22.41
N SER A 57 28.46 -23.66 -21.22
CA SER A 57 29.64 -24.48 -20.86
C SER A 57 29.78 -24.71 -19.35
N ARG A 58 30.54 -25.74 -18.97
CA ARG A 58 30.87 -26.01 -17.55
C ARG A 58 31.66 -24.87 -16.92
N ARG A 59 32.59 -24.24 -17.67
CA ARG A 59 33.34 -23.07 -17.21
C ARG A 59 32.40 -21.92 -16.88
N LEU A 60 31.49 -21.57 -17.79
CA LEU A 60 30.54 -20.47 -17.56
C LEU A 60 29.64 -20.75 -16.34
N ARG A 61 29.17 -21.99 -16.18
CA ARG A 61 28.41 -22.40 -15.00
C ARG A 61 29.16 -22.23 -13.68
N ALA A 62 30.48 -22.45 -13.68
CA ALA A 62 31.34 -22.32 -12.50
C ALA A 62 31.72 -20.86 -12.21
N VAL A 63 32.04 -20.10 -13.26
CA VAL A 63 32.55 -18.72 -13.16
C VAL A 63 31.43 -17.72 -12.87
N VAL A 64 30.32 -17.85 -13.59
CA VAL A 64 29.13 -17.04 -13.38
C VAL A 64 28.43 -17.60 -12.16
N GLN A 65 28.01 -16.76 -11.22
CA GLN A 65 27.17 -17.15 -10.09
C GLN A 65 25.71 -16.82 -10.37
N LEU A 66 24.78 -17.49 -9.69
CA LEU A 66 23.39 -17.09 -9.70
C LEU A 66 23.24 -16.02 -8.61
N ASP A 67 22.95 -14.80 -9.00
CA ASP A 67 22.78 -13.66 -8.09
C ASP A 67 21.63 -12.78 -8.61
N GLY A 68 21.05 -11.98 -7.73
CA GLY A 68 19.95 -11.07 -8.06
C GLY A 68 18.69 -11.79 -8.51
N LEU A 69 18.50 -13.07 -8.16
CA LEU A 69 17.35 -13.86 -8.61
C LEU A 69 16.06 -13.37 -7.97
N HIS A 70 15.00 -13.37 -8.79
CA HIS A 70 13.63 -13.14 -8.36
C HIS A 70 12.84 -14.46 -8.38
N VAL A 71 12.31 -14.86 -7.23
CA VAL A 71 11.55 -16.09 -7.07
C VAL A 71 10.09 -15.77 -6.80
N TRP A 72 9.18 -16.43 -7.53
CA TRP A 72 7.74 -16.38 -7.29
C TRP A 72 7.24 -17.76 -6.90
N ILE A 73 6.59 -17.84 -5.73
CA ILE A 73 6.02 -19.06 -5.15
C ILE A 73 4.51 -18.85 -4.97
N GLN A 74 3.72 -19.72 -5.62
CA GLN A 74 2.26 -19.61 -5.68
C GLN A 74 1.52 -20.76 -4.98
N SER A 75 2.24 -21.67 -4.32
CA SER A 75 1.64 -22.82 -3.64
C SER A 75 2.47 -23.25 -2.44
N VAL A 76 1.82 -23.90 -1.46
CA VAL A 76 2.46 -24.42 -0.24
C VAL A 76 3.46 -25.53 -0.60
N GLU A 77 3.14 -26.40 -1.54
CA GLU A 77 4.01 -27.49 -1.99
C GLU A 77 5.28 -26.95 -2.63
N ARG A 78 5.15 -25.88 -3.44
CA ARG A 78 6.31 -25.22 -4.04
C ARG A 78 7.17 -24.54 -2.98
N MET A 79 6.55 -23.92 -1.98
CA MET A 79 7.26 -23.36 -0.82
C MET A 79 8.03 -24.45 -0.06
N ARG A 80 7.40 -25.58 0.25
CA ARG A 80 8.08 -26.74 0.89
C ARG A 80 9.25 -27.26 0.06
N ARG A 81 9.10 -27.40 -1.26
CA ARG A 81 10.22 -27.77 -2.15
C ARG A 81 11.35 -26.75 -2.13
N TRP A 82 11.06 -25.45 -2.02
CA TRP A 82 12.11 -24.44 -1.86
C TRP A 82 12.85 -24.54 -0.53
N ILE A 83 12.15 -24.91 0.55
CA ILE A 83 12.78 -25.13 1.86
C ILE A 83 13.74 -26.32 1.79
N TRP A 84 13.26 -27.47 1.31
CA TRP A 84 13.96 -28.76 1.43
C TRP A 84 14.88 -29.09 0.24
N ASP A 85 14.48 -28.75 -0.98
CA ASP A 85 15.13 -29.27 -2.19
C ASP A 85 15.96 -28.21 -2.95
N ALA A 86 15.74 -26.91 -2.68
CA ALA A 86 16.46 -25.87 -3.41
C ALA A 86 17.95 -25.87 -3.06
N PRO A 87 18.86 -25.92 -4.05
CA PRO A 87 20.29 -25.89 -3.77
C PRO A 87 20.73 -24.61 -3.05
N GLU A 88 21.61 -24.72 -2.07
CA GLU A 88 22.11 -23.58 -1.28
C GLU A 88 22.77 -22.48 -2.13
N GLY A 89 23.41 -22.86 -3.24
CA GLY A 89 23.94 -21.89 -4.21
C GLY A 89 22.86 -21.07 -4.91
N VAL A 90 21.67 -21.65 -5.12
CA VAL A 90 20.51 -20.93 -5.68
C VAL A 90 19.87 -20.06 -4.61
N LYS A 91 19.67 -20.58 -3.39
CA LYS A 91 19.09 -19.81 -2.26
C LYS A 91 19.90 -18.55 -1.96
N ARG A 92 21.24 -18.65 -1.96
CA ARG A 92 22.13 -17.48 -1.83
C ARG A 92 22.01 -16.45 -2.95
N GLY A 93 21.53 -16.85 -4.12
CA GLY A 93 21.30 -15.94 -5.24
C GLY A 93 19.95 -15.24 -5.21
N VAL A 94 19.01 -15.66 -4.35
CA VAL A 94 17.66 -15.07 -4.27
C VAL A 94 17.72 -13.75 -3.53
N ARG A 95 17.38 -12.68 -4.25
CA ARG A 95 17.33 -11.30 -3.73
C ARG A 95 15.90 -10.82 -3.50
N ARG A 96 14.94 -11.34 -4.29
CA ARG A 96 13.52 -10.98 -4.19
C ARG A 96 12.65 -12.22 -4.13
N LEU A 97 11.64 -12.20 -3.26
CA LEU A 97 10.69 -13.29 -3.11
C LEU A 97 9.26 -12.76 -3.14
N ILE A 98 8.46 -13.26 -4.07
CA ILE A 98 7.02 -13.06 -4.09
C ILE A 98 6.35 -14.35 -3.63
N LEU A 99 5.55 -14.23 -2.58
CA LEU A 99 4.68 -15.27 -2.05
C LEU A 99 3.24 -14.90 -2.40
N ASP A 100 2.60 -15.70 -3.25
CA ASP A 100 1.18 -15.56 -3.58
C ASP A 100 0.51 -16.90 -3.38
N VAL A 101 0.52 -17.34 -2.12
CA VAL A 101 0.01 -18.65 -1.73
C VAL A 101 -1.46 -18.46 -1.42
N PRO A 102 -2.38 -19.01 -2.24
CA PRO A 102 -3.80 -18.94 -1.94
C PRO A 102 -4.01 -19.58 -0.58
N THR A 103 -4.78 -18.91 0.28
CA THR A 103 -5.26 -19.58 1.49
C THR A 103 -6.06 -20.79 1.01
N PRO A 104 -5.79 -22.01 1.52
CA PRO A 104 -6.68 -23.13 1.22
C PRO A 104 -8.11 -22.70 1.55
N ASP A 105 -9.08 -23.17 0.78
CA ASP A 105 -10.48 -22.82 1.02
C ASP A 105 -10.88 -23.37 2.40
N LEU A 106 -10.81 -22.50 3.41
CA LEU A 106 -11.11 -22.82 4.81
C LEU A 106 -12.63 -22.86 4.96
N GLY A 107 -13.31 -23.76 4.24
CA GLY A 107 -14.74 -24.01 4.48
C GLY A 107 -14.96 -24.33 5.96
N GLN A 108 -16.05 -23.81 6.55
CA GLN A 108 -16.63 -23.89 7.92
C GLN A 108 -15.83 -24.37 9.16
N ALA A 109 -14.79 -25.16 9.04
CA ALA A 109 -13.87 -25.57 10.09
C ALA A 109 -12.44 -25.12 9.76
N GLY A 110 -12.26 -23.82 9.51
CA GLY A 110 -10.95 -23.20 9.57
C GLY A 110 -10.30 -23.62 10.90
N HIS A 111 -9.20 -24.37 10.80
CA HIS A 111 -8.47 -24.83 11.96
C HIS A 111 -7.28 -23.87 12.13
N PRO A 112 -7.14 -23.16 13.28
CA PRO A 112 -6.03 -22.25 13.56
C PRO A 112 -4.64 -22.85 13.31
N TYR A 113 -4.54 -24.18 13.43
CA TYR A 113 -3.33 -24.95 13.14
C TYR A 113 -2.83 -24.76 11.69
N VAL A 114 -3.72 -24.72 10.70
CA VAL A 114 -3.34 -24.58 9.27
C VAL A 114 -2.69 -23.21 9.03
N LEU A 115 -3.23 -22.17 9.66
CA LEU A 115 -2.64 -20.82 9.58
C LEU A 115 -1.29 -20.74 10.27
N PHE A 116 -1.17 -21.34 11.46
CA PHE A 116 0.09 -21.42 12.17
C PHE A 116 1.14 -22.20 11.38
N GLU A 117 0.78 -23.34 10.79
CA GLU A 117 1.66 -24.14 9.95
C GLU A 117 2.10 -23.36 8.71
N LEU A 118 1.17 -22.67 8.04
CA LEU A 118 1.49 -21.86 6.87
C LEU A 118 2.44 -20.72 7.24
N PHE A 119 2.15 -20.01 8.34
CA PHE A 119 2.99 -18.93 8.81
C PHE A 119 4.40 -19.42 9.17
N THR A 120 4.51 -20.49 9.97
CA THR A 120 5.81 -21.09 10.32
C THR A 120 6.57 -21.58 9.08
N THR A 121 5.87 -22.11 8.07
CA THR A 121 6.45 -22.48 6.78
C THR A 121 7.01 -21.26 6.05
N VAL A 122 6.28 -20.13 6.03
CA VAL A 122 6.78 -18.86 5.48
C VAL A 122 8.04 -18.43 6.23
N LEU A 123 8.09 -18.54 7.56
CA LEU A 123 9.27 -18.11 8.33
C LEU A 123 10.51 -18.95 8.02
N HIS A 124 10.35 -20.28 7.97
CA HIS A 124 11.43 -21.20 7.60
C HIS A 124 11.93 -20.92 6.19
N LEU A 125 11.01 -20.64 5.27
CA LEU A 125 11.35 -20.25 3.91
C LEU A 125 12.18 -18.96 3.90
N LEU A 126 11.72 -17.90 4.57
CA LEU A 126 12.42 -16.61 4.61
C LEU A 126 13.82 -16.73 5.24
N GLY A 127 13.96 -17.50 6.32
CA GLY A 127 15.25 -17.76 6.96
C GLY A 127 16.24 -18.53 6.08
N GLY A 128 15.76 -19.26 5.07
CA GLY A 128 16.60 -20.01 4.12
C GLY A 128 17.26 -19.17 3.04
N PHE A 129 16.92 -17.87 2.91
CA PHE A 129 17.44 -17.00 1.86
C PHE A 129 18.36 -15.90 2.43
N PRO A 130 19.68 -16.15 2.53
CA PRO A 130 20.59 -15.22 3.19
C PRO A 130 20.76 -13.90 2.42
N SER A 131 20.52 -13.85 1.11
CA SER A 131 20.66 -12.62 0.30
C SER A 131 19.34 -11.90 0.06
N LEU A 132 18.26 -12.33 0.72
CA LEU A 132 16.91 -11.81 0.51
C LEU A 132 16.83 -10.35 0.97
N GLN A 133 16.47 -9.45 0.06
CA GLN A 133 16.37 -8.02 0.30
C GLN A 133 14.94 -7.49 0.18
N GLU A 134 14.08 -8.18 -0.55
CA GLU A 134 12.70 -7.78 -0.76
C GLU A 134 11.76 -8.97 -0.71
N VAL A 135 10.64 -8.79 0.00
CA VAL A 135 9.58 -9.79 0.12
C VAL A 135 8.24 -9.15 -0.17
N GLU A 136 7.45 -9.77 -1.03
CA GLU A 136 6.05 -9.43 -1.22
C GLU A 136 5.20 -10.64 -0.86
N ILE A 137 4.32 -10.49 0.13
CA ILE A 137 3.40 -11.54 0.56
C ILE A 137 1.99 -11.11 0.21
N TYR A 138 1.38 -11.84 -0.71
CA TYR A 138 0.02 -11.68 -1.13
C TYR A 138 -0.88 -12.68 -0.42
N ASN A 139 -2.10 -12.26 -0.14
CA ASN A 139 -3.13 -13.10 0.44
C ASN A 139 -2.68 -13.77 1.74
N LEU A 140 -1.85 -13.09 2.54
CA LEU A 140 -1.35 -13.62 3.81
C LEU A 140 -2.57 -13.87 4.71
N PRO A 141 -2.86 -15.13 5.08
CA PRO A 141 -3.96 -15.39 5.98
C PRO A 141 -3.48 -15.05 7.38
N THR A 142 -3.97 -13.92 7.88
CA THR A 142 -3.48 -13.38 9.14
C THR A 142 -4.23 -13.89 10.35
N CYS A 143 -5.37 -14.55 10.15
CA CYS A 143 -6.16 -15.19 11.19
C CYS A 143 -7.44 -15.83 10.64
N ASP A 144 -8.06 -16.64 11.49
CA ASP A 144 -9.26 -17.41 11.19
C ASP A 144 -10.41 -16.94 12.09
N HIS A 145 -11.20 -15.98 11.62
CA HIS A 145 -12.40 -15.51 12.33
C HIS A 145 -13.64 -15.65 11.43
N ALA A 146 -13.68 -16.70 10.61
CA ALA A 146 -14.83 -16.96 9.74
C ALA A 146 -16.10 -17.37 10.54
N GLY A 147 -15.96 -17.70 11.82
CA GLY A 147 -17.08 -17.98 12.72
C GLY A 147 -17.19 -16.93 13.82
N GLU A 148 -18.42 -16.61 14.22
CA GLU A 148 -18.74 -15.93 15.47
C GLU A 148 -18.06 -16.69 16.62
N PHE A 149 -16.84 -16.30 17.00
CA PHE A 149 -16.29 -16.81 18.25
C PHE A 149 -17.27 -16.42 19.34
N PRO A 150 -17.74 -17.38 20.17
CA PRO A 150 -18.58 -17.07 21.32
C PRO A 150 -17.92 -15.93 22.09
N ARG A 151 -18.64 -14.81 22.24
CA ARG A 151 -18.15 -13.57 22.85
C ARG A 151 -17.46 -13.92 24.18
N GLY A 152 -16.12 -13.93 24.21
CA GLY A 152 -15.36 -14.22 25.43
C GLY A 152 -14.12 -15.10 25.25
N ILE A 153 -14.07 -15.99 24.25
CA ILE A 153 -12.88 -16.80 24.01
C ILE A 153 -11.97 -16.06 23.04
N ARG A 154 -10.96 -15.37 23.59
CA ARG A 154 -9.85 -14.82 22.81
C ARG A 154 -8.89 -15.99 22.52
N PRO A 155 -8.68 -16.38 21.25
CA PRO A 155 -7.59 -17.31 20.95
C PRO A 155 -6.28 -16.61 21.30
N SER A 156 -5.70 -16.96 22.46
CA SER A 156 -4.37 -16.50 22.87
C SER A 156 -3.29 -17.34 22.21
N TYR A 157 -3.43 -17.61 20.91
CA TYR A 157 -2.31 -18.13 20.14
C TYR A 157 -1.38 -16.95 19.90
N ASP A 158 -0.56 -16.67 20.91
CA ASP A 158 0.65 -15.93 20.72
C ASP A 158 1.44 -16.71 19.67
N ILE A 159 1.44 -16.21 18.44
CA ILE A 159 2.27 -16.74 17.36
C ILE A 159 3.69 -16.36 17.75
N TYR A 160 4.33 -17.21 18.55
CA TYR A 160 5.71 -17.01 18.95
C TYR A 160 6.61 -17.23 17.73
N TRP A 161 7.37 -16.19 17.40
CA TRP A 161 8.46 -16.32 16.46
C TRP A 161 9.52 -17.24 17.05
N PRO A 162 10.10 -18.19 16.29
CA PRO A 162 11.27 -18.93 16.74
C PRO A 162 12.37 -17.93 17.11
N THR A 163 12.61 -17.76 18.41
CA THR A 163 13.56 -16.77 18.93
C THR A 163 14.94 -17.05 18.33
N GLY A 164 15.44 -16.16 17.47
CA GLY A 164 16.79 -16.25 16.89
C GLY A 164 16.86 -16.09 15.38
N THR A 165 15.77 -16.31 14.64
CA THR A 165 15.79 -16.15 13.17
C THR A 165 15.65 -14.67 12.80
N ARG A 166 16.77 -13.95 12.75
CA ARG A 166 16.83 -12.58 12.23
C ARG A 166 16.82 -12.59 10.71
N LEU A 167 15.83 -11.95 10.11
CA LEU A 167 15.74 -11.75 8.67
C LEU A 167 16.54 -10.50 8.27
N GLY A 168 17.86 -10.57 8.53
CA GLY A 168 18.74 -9.41 8.55
C GLY A 168 18.72 -8.60 7.27
N ASN A 169 18.79 -9.23 6.10
CA ASN A 169 19.04 -8.51 4.85
C ASN A 169 17.80 -7.90 4.18
N ILE A 170 16.61 -8.14 4.72
CA ILE A 170 15.36 -7.66 4.12
C ILE A 170 15.22 -6.15 4.39
N LYS A 171 15.14 -5.39 3.29
CA LYS A 171 15.01 -3.93 3.26
C LYS A 171 13.63 -3.47 2.84
N ALA A 172 12.90 -4.29 2.08
CA ALA A 172 11.59 -3.98 1.55
C ALA A 172 10.59 -5.10 1.83
N LEU A 173 9.43 -4.76 2.38
CA LEU A 173 8.34 -5.70 2.64
C LEU A 173 7.03 -5.15 2.07
N ALA A 174 6.32 -5.95 1.28
CA ALA A 174 4.94 -5.69 0.88
C ALA A 174 4.02 -6.78 1.43
N LEU A 175 2.90 -6.40 2.03
CA LEU A 175 1.88 -7.29 2.58
C LEU A 175 0.52 -6.96 1.96
N THR A 176 -0.18 -7.97 1.44
CA THR A 176 -1.59 -7.86 1.07
C THR A 176 -2.42 -8.77 1.99
N LEU A 177 -3.28 -8.13 2.77
CA LEU A 177 -4.13 -8.72 3.80
C LEU A 177 -5.54 -8.89 3.22
N ARG A 178 -6.05 -10.13 3.15
CA ARG A 178 -7.38 -10.42 2.57
C ARG A 178 -8.55 -10.34 3.57
N TYR A 179 -8.31 -10.61 4.85
CA TYR A 179 -9.41 -10.84 5.79
C TYR A 179 -9.94 -9.56 6.42
N ARG A 180 -11.28 -9.43 6.43
CA ARG A 180 -12.02 -8.20 6.76
C ARG A 180 -12.15 -7.89 8.26
N ALA A 181 -12.07 -8.89 9.15
CA ALA A 181 -12.63 -8.76 10.49
C ALA A 181 -11.69 -8.99 11.67
N CYS A 182 -10.37 -9.13 11.47
CA CYS A 182 -9.55 -9.70 12.52
C CYS A 182 -8.22 -8.99 12.85
N ARG A 183 -7.84 -9.11 14.14
CA ARG A 183 -6.56 -8.81 14.80
C ARG A 183 -5.32 -9.48 14.20
N GLY A 184 -5.36 -9.88 12.92
CA GLY A 184 -4.27 -10.48 12.14
C GLY A 184 -3.02 -9.59 12.00
N ILE A 185 -3.08 -8.41 12.58
CA ILE A 185 -1.96 -7.63 13.08
C ILE A 185 -0.83 -8.52 13.65
N GLY A 186 -1.12 -9.47 14.53
CA GLY A 186 -0.09 -10.20 15.30
C GLY A 186 0.99 -10.87 14.43
N ALA A 187 0.60 -11.58 13.36
CA ALA A 187 1.53 -12.20 12.43
C ALA A 187 2.37 -11.17 11.65
N SER A 188 1.77 -10.04 11.31
CA SER A 188 2.46 -8.94 10.63
C SER A 188 3.45 -8.24 11.57
N VAL A 189 3.08 -8.02 12.84
CA VAL A 189 3.98 -7.49 13.89
C VAL A 189 5.17 -8.41 14.08
N ALA A 190 4.91 -9.70 14.29
CA ALA A 190 5.96 -10.68 14.53
C ALA A 190 6.98 -10.71 13.37
N LEU A 191 6.50 -10.54 12.13
CA LEU A 191 7.38 -10.39 10.97
C LEU A 191 8.20 -9.10 11.04
N LEU A 192 7.59 -7.95 11.32
CA LEU A 192 8.27 -6.64 11.40
C LEU A 192 9.37 -6.61 12.46
N ASP A 193 9.15 -7.23 13.62
CA ASP A 193 10.11 -7.26 14.73
C ASP A 193 11.42 -7.99 14.37
N ASN A 194 11.39 -8.85 13.35
CA ASN A 194 12.54 -9.63 12.91
C ASN A 194 13.26 -9.04 11.69
N LEU A 195 12.91 -7.81 11.28
CA LEU A 195 13.43 -7.14 10.09
C LEU A 195 14.25 -5.88 10.46
N PRO A 196 15.47 -6.03 11.03
CA PRO A 196 16.24 -4.90 11.54
C PRO A 196 16.71 -3.93 10.44
N HIS A 197 16.69 -4.31 9.16
CA HIS A 197 17.12 -3.44 8.06
C HIS A 197 15.95 -2.98 7.19
N LEU A 198 14.71 -3.12 7.66
CA LEU A 198 13.53 -2.69 6.93
C LEU A 198 13.53 -1.16 6.75
N THR A 199 13.53 -0.71 5.51
CA THR A 199 13.44 0.72 5.15
C THR A 199 12.18 1.04 4.36
N SER A 200 11.55 0.07 3.70
CA SER A 200 10.35 0.27 2.90
C SER A 200 9.25 -0.74 3.25
N LEU A 201 8.06 -0.25 3.59
CA LEU A 201 6.92 -1.08 3.98
C LEU A 201 5.70 -0.74 3.14
N LYS A 202 5.08 -1.73 2.51
CA LYS A 202 3.81 -1.62 1.78
C LYS A 202 2.77 -2.53 2.38
N ILE A 203 1.58 -2.01 2.65
CA ILE A 203 0.45 -2.75 3.23
C ILE A 203 -0.80 -2.45 2.41
N ILE A 204 -1.52 -3.50 2.05
CA ILE A 204 -2.83 -3.44 1.37
C ILE A 204 -3.81 -4.25 2.21
N GLY A 205 -4.94 -3.69 2.60
CA GLY A 205 -5.99 -4.40 3.32
C GLY A 205 -7.41 -3.95 2.96
N ASP A 206 -8.34 -4.89 2.87
CA ASP A 206 -9.77 -4.70 2.48
C ASP A 206 -10.72 -4.57 3.70
N SER A 207 -10.21 -4.26 4.90
CA SER A 207 -11.00 -4.33 6.14
C SER A 207 -11.77 -3.04 6.43
N THR A 208 -13.09 -3.15 6.55
CA THR A 208 -14.03 -2.14 7.06
C THR A 208 -14.10 -2.12 8.60
N ASP A 209 -13.58 -3.12 9.30
CA ASP A 209 -13.61 -3.24 10.77
C ASP A 209 -12.38 -2.61 11.47
N LEU A 210 -11.58 -1.83 10.73
CA LEU A 210 -10.45 -1.07 11.27
C LEU A 210 -10.87 0.04 12.27
N TRP A 211 -12.17 0.28 12.46
CA TRP A 211 -12.72 1.41 13.22
C TRP A 211 -13.06 1.08 14.68
N GLY A 212 -13.18 -0.21 15.03
CA GLY A 212 -13.47 -0.66 16.39
C GLY A 212 -12.26 -0.56 17.34
N MET A 213 -11.88 0.66 17.71
CA MET A 213 -10.77 1.02 18.62
C MET A 213 -9.35 0.88 18.05
N ASP A 214 -8.68 2.03 17.90
CA ASP A 214 -7.26 2.19 17.56
C ASP A 214 -6.81 1.46 16.28
N TYR A 215 -6.89 2.14 15.13
CA TYR A 215 -6.20 1.85 13.86
C TYR A 215 -5.33 0.58 13.88
N PRO A 216 -5.82 -0.60 13.44
CA PRO A 216 -5.07 -1.85 13.46
C PRO A 216 -3.68 -1.79 12.84
N PHE A 217 -3.42 -0.98 11.82
CA PHE A 217 -2.04 -0.70 11.37
C PHE A 217 -1.22 -0.02 12.47
N LEU A 218 -1.71 1.07 13.05
CA LEU A 218 -1.03 1.74 14.15
C LEU A 218 -1.05 0.91 15.45
N ARG A 219 -1.97 -0.05 15.59
CA ARG A 219 -1.99 -1.08 16.63
C ARG A 219 -1.02 -2.21 16.31
N THR A 220 -0.70 -2.48 15.04
CA THR A 220 0.45 -3.30 14.61
C THR A 220 1.71 -2.63 15.09
N LEU A 221 1.82 -1.32 14.83
CA LEU A 221 2.89 -0.50 15.38
C LEU A 221 2.77 -0.19 16.90
N ARG A 222 1.74 -0.67 17.61
CA ARG A 222 1.55 -0.53 19.08
C ARG A 222 1.59 -1.88 19.81
N LEU A 223 1.32 -2.99 19.12
CA LEU A 223 1.45 -4.35 19.63
C LEU A 223 2.92 -4.75 19.62
N SER A 224 3.69 -4.12 18.73
CA SER A 224 5.08 -3.77 18.97
C SER A 224 5.29 -2.79 20.14
N SER A 225 4.59 -2.96 21.24
CA SER A 225 4.92 -2.32 22.53
C SER A 225 4.76 -3.34 23.67
N PHE A 226 4.44 -4.59 23.32
CA PHE A 226 4.60 -5.72 24.21
C PHE A 226 6.09 -6.09 24.24
N PRO A 227 6.74 -6.09 25.42
CA PRO A 227 8.11 -6.56 25.55
C PRO A 227 8.23 -8.00 25.02
N PRO A 228 9.33 -8.34 24.32
CA PRO A 228 10.52 -7.54 24.07
C PRO A 228 10.53 -6.91 22.66
N TYR A 229 9.71 -5.88 22.43
CA TYR A 229 9.77 -5.13 21.17
C TYR A 229 10.96 -4.15 21.11
N ASP A 230 11.63 -4.08 19.96
CA ASP A 230 12.64 -3.08 19.65
C ASP A 230 12.06 -1.92 18.83
N PRO A 231 11.76 -0.76 19.44
CA PRO A 231 11.27 0.43 18.72
C PRO A 231 12.24 0.96 17.67
N SER A 232 13.50 0.50 17.65
CA SER A 232 14.47 0.88 16.64
C SER A 232 14.18 0.30 15.25
N ALA A 233 13.30 -0.70 15.11
CA ALA A 233 12.96 -1.26 13.80
C ALA A 233 12.17 -0.26 12.95
N LEU A 234 11.12 0.35 13.53
CA LEU A 234 10.27 1.32 12.83
C LEU A 234 10.96 2.68 12.62
N SER A 235 11.89 3.07 13.49
CA SER A 235 12.60 4.34 13.33
C SER A 235 13.48 4.41 12.08
N ARG A 236 13.81 3.25 11.48
CA ARG A 236 14.57 3.10 10.23
C ARG A 236 13.70 3.16 8.98
N LEU A 237 12.37 3.13 9.13
CA LEU A 237 11.46 3.15 8.01
C LEU A 237 11.54 4.51 7.31
N THR A 238 11.93 4.49 6.03
CA THR A 238 12.02 5.69 5.19
C THR A 238 10.88 5.79 4.18
N ARG A 239 10.23 4.67 3.83
CA ARG A 239 9.09 4.64 2.91
C ARG A 239 7.93 3.81 3.46
N LEU A 240 6.73 4.38 3.41
CA LEU A 240 5.51 3.73 3.86
C LEU A 240 4.41 3.87 2.81
N PHE A 241 3.86 2.73 2.37
CA PHE A 241 2.73 2.66 1.45
C PHE A 241 1.59 1.93 2.14
N VAL A 242 0.47 2.59 2.39
CA VAL A 242 -0.70 1.98 3.03
C VAL A 242 -1.92 2.18 2.15
N ARG A 243 -2.58 1.07 1.83
CA ARG A 243 -3.91 1.07 1.22
C ARG A 243 -4.90 0.36 2.14
N CYS A 244 -5.92 1.05 2.63
CA CYS A 244 -6.87 0.50 3.60
C CYS A 244 -8.33 0.76 3.25
N GLY A 245 -9.18 -0.19 3.68
CA GLY A 245 -10.60 -0.35 3.35
C GLY A 245 -11.48 0.90 3.46
N LEU A 246 -11.36 1.71 4.50
CA LEU A 246 -12.23 2.87 4.72
C LEU A 246 -11.55 3.94 5.57
N GLY A 247 -11.90 5.20 5.30
CA GLY A 247 -11.45 6.41 6.00
C GLY A 247 -10.23 7.05 5.36
N GLN A 248 -10.34 8.34 5.05
CA GLN A 248 -9.14 9.13 4.81
C GLN A 248 -8.23 9.04 6.05
N PRO A 249 -6.90 8.97 5.87
CA PRO A 249 -5.98 8.92 7.00
C PRO A 249 -6.24 10.10 7.92
N THR A 250 -6.58 9.90 9.20
CA THR A 250 -6.79 11.04 10.12
C THR A 250 -5.46 11.64 10.61
N ASP A 251 -5.51 12.84 11.18
CA ASP A 251 -4.39 13.56 11.82
C ASP A 251 -3.69 12.69 12.87
N PHE A 252 -4.47 11.88 13.59
CA PHE A 252 -3.97 10.89 14.53
C PHE A 252 -3.04 9.86 13.90
N ALA A 253 -3.33 9.42 12.66
CA ALA A 253 -2.48 8.48 11.95
C ALA A 253 -1.15 9.10 11.58
N MET A 254 -1.15 10.35 11.09
CA MET A 254 0.07 11.08 10.77
C MET A 254 0.91 11.40 12.01
N ARG A 255 0.30 11.85 13.13
CA ARG A 255 0.98 12.03 14.43
C ARG A 255 1.70 10.77 14.84
N LYS A 256 1.04 9.63 14.69
CA LYS A 256 1.57 8.34 15.11
C LYS A 256 2.64 7.81 14.15
N ILE A 257 2.48 7.97 12.85
CA ILE A 257 3.53 7.67 11.86
C ILE A 257 4.77 8.50 12.16
N HIS A 258 4.63 9.81 12.36
CA HIS A 258 5.75 10.69 12.72
C HIS A 258 6.45 10.22 14.01
N LYS A 259 5.67 9.94 15.06
CA LYS A 259 6.21 9.50 16.35
C LYS A 259 6.97 8.16 16.26
N LEU A 260 6.47 7.23 15.45
CA LEU A 260 7.02 5.87 15.35
C LEU A 260 8.14 5.74 14.30
N CYS A 261 8.07 6.56 13.27
CA CYS A 261 8.96 6.55 12.11
C CYS A 261 9.52 7.97 11.86
N PRO A 262 10.30 8.55 12.79
CA PRO A 262 10.81 9.92 12.64
C PRO A 262 11.70 10.13 11.41
N GLY A 263 12.30 9.06 10.87
CA GLY A 263 13.11 9.07 9.65
C GLY A 263 12.32 8.90 8.35
N ILE A 264 10.98 8.95 8.39
CA ILE A 264 10.15 8.72 7.21
C ILE A 264 10.33 9.84 6.17
N VAL A 265 10.59 9.43 4.93
CA VAL A 265 10.85 10.32 3.78
C VAL A 265 9.69 10.32 2.80
N GLU A 266 8.99 9.19 2.67
CA GLU A 266 7.96 8.98 1.68
C GLU A 266 6.77 8.26 2.30
N VAL A 267 5.58 8.86 2.18
CA VAL A 267 4.32 8.34 2.73
C VAL A 267 3.25 8.37 1.66
N HIS A 268 2.66 7.20 1.40
CA HIS A 268 1.54 7.00 0.48
C HIS A 268 0.36 6.40 1.23
N LEU A 269 -0.73 7.14 1.36
CA LEU A 269 -1.94 6.72 2.06
C LEU A 269 -3.12 6.77 1.10
N VAL A 270 -3.61 5.60 0.70
CA VAL A 270 -4.67 5.47 -0.31
C VAL A 270 -5.87 4.70 0.26
N PRO A 271 -7.08 5.28 0.31
CA PRO A 271 -8.29 4.58 0.68
C PRO A 271 -8.69 3.55 -0.39
N PHE A 272 -9.42 2.53 0.01
CA PHE A 272 -9.95 1.51 -0.86
C PHE A 272 -11.33 1.95 -1.40
N ASN A 273 -11.35 2.66 -2.53
CA ASN A 273 -12.60 3.13 -3.15
C ASN A 273 -13.28 2.07 -4.06
N GLY A 274 -13.13 0.79 -3.74
CA GLY A 274 -13.47 -0.32 -4.65
C GLY A 274 -14.87 -0.91 -4.51
N GLY A 275 -15.73 -0.39 -3.64
CA GLY A 275 -17.06 -0.96 -3.42
C GLY A 275 -18.14 0.11 -3.38
N SER A 276 -19.24 -0.15 -4.09
CA SER A 276 -20.50 0.61 -4.19
C SER A 276 -21.25 0.72 -2.85
N PHE A 277 -20.58 1.15 -1.79
CA PHE A 277 -21.20 1.35 -0.50
C PHE A 277 -21.73 2.78 -0.39
N ASP A 278 -23.00 2.88 -0.03
CA ASP A 278 -23.70 4.09 0.37
C ASP A 278 -23.11 4.58 1.70
N ILE A 279 -22.12 5.50 1.61
CA ILE A 279 -21.27 5.95 2.74
C ILE A 279 -21.95 7.07 3.55
N SER A 280 -23.21 7.41 3.27
CA SER A 280 -23.95 8.58 3.76
C SER A 280 -24.05 8.77 5.29
N TYR A 281 -23.60 7.81 6.13
CA TYR A 281 -23.86 7.80 7.58
C TYR A 281 -22.65 8.00 8.52
N TYR A 282 -21.39 8.10 8.04
CA TYR A 282 -20.19 8.09 8.92
C TYR A 282 -19.22 9.28 8.75
N PHE A 283 -19.72 10.48 8.48
CA PHE A 283 -18.95 11.59 7.91
C PHE A 283 -18.24 12.57 8.88
N GLU A 284 -18.07 12.28 10.17
CA GLU A 284 -17.55 13.32 11.10
C GLU A 284 -16.02 13.39 11.26
N LYS A 285 -15.22 12.46 10.73
CA LYS A 285 -13.74 12.50 10.92
C LYS A 285 -12.97 12.14 9.66
N ARG A 286 -13.02 13.04 8.69
CA ARG A 286 -12.22 13.00 7.46
C ARG A 286 -10.95 13.84 7.58
N PHE A 287 -10.01 13.66 6.66
CA PHE A 287 -8.95 14.63 6.40
C PHE A 287 -9.52 15.56 5.35
N ASP A 288 -10.49 16.39 5.73
CA ASP A 288 -11.05 17.37 4.80
C ASP A 288 -10.29 18.67 5.01
N PHE A 289 -9.49 19.09 4.02
CA PHE A 289 -9.19 20.50 3.87
C PHE A 289 -10.48 21.22 3.51
N ARG A 290 -11.19 21.70 4.53
CA ARG A 290 -12.30 22.64 4.35
C ARG A 290 -11.70 23.98 3.97
N MET A 291 -11.98 24.35 2.74
CA MET A 291 -11.50 25.60 2.18
C MET A 291 -12.71 26.50 2.06
N GLU A 292 -12.66 27.63 2.74
CA GLU A 292 -13.66 28.69 2.58
C GLU A 292 -13.03 29.84 1.82
N LEU A 293 -13.78 30.38 0.87
CA LEU A 293 -13.35 31.57 0.15
C LEU A 293 -13.71 32.79 1.03
N ASP A 294 -12.69 33.35 1.68
CA ASP A 294 -12.82 34.63 2.35
C ASP A 294 -12.85 35.74 1.29
N GLN A 295 -13.83 36.64 1.40
CA GLN A 295 -14.04 37.71 0.40
C GLN A 295 -12.85 38.69 0.33
N ASP A 296 -12.10 38.84 1.41
CA ASP A 296 -11.01 39.81 1.53
C ASP A 296 -9.62 39.15 1.48
N GLU A 297 -9.50 37.92 1.95
CA GLU A 297 -8.20 37.24 2.14
C GLU A 297 -7.97 36.01 1.24
N GLY A 298 -8.95 35.66 0.41
CA GLY A 298 -8.89 34.51 -0.49
C GLY A 298 -9.17 33.18 0.22
N TRP A 299 -8.70 32.08 -0.35
CA TRP A 299 -8.96 30.76 0.22
C TRP A 299 -8.26 30.55 1.57
N LYS A 300 -9.03 30.36 2.62
CA LYS A 300 -8.56 30.02 3.96
C LYS A 300 -8.83 28.57 4.26
N LEU A 301 -7.87 27.95 4.92
CA LEU A 301 -8.04 26.60 5.46
C LEU A 301 -8.72 26.68 6.83
N TYR A 302 -9.97 26.26 6.90
CA TYR A 302 -10.73 26.18 8.14
C TYR A 302 -10.72 24.75 8.72
N ASP A 303 -11.00 24.65 10.02
CA ASP A 303 -11.24 23.41 10.78
C ASP A 303 -10.08 22.43 11.06
N LYS A 304 -8.83 22.62 10.59
CA LYS A 304 -7.73 21.67 10.90
C LYS A 304 -6.33 22.26 11.10
N PRO A 305 -6.09 23.09 12.15
CA PRO A 305 -4.72 23.43 12.58
C PRO A 305 -3.87 22.17 12.87
N ASP A 306 -4.52 21.07 13.26
CA ASP A 306 -3.88 19.83 13.67
C ASP A 306 -3.08 19.14 12.56
N VAL A 307 -3.51 19.15 11.30
CA VAL A 307 -2.77 18.51 10.19
C VAL A 307 -1.49 19.27 9.89
N LEU A 308 -1.61 20.59 9.71
CA LEU A 308 -0.49 21.44 9.37
C LEU A 308 0.54 21.45 10.52
N GLU A 309 0.09 21.49 11.77
CA GLU A 309 0.95 21.32 12.95
C GLU A 309 1.71 19.99 12.89
N VAL A 310 1.03 18.90 12.49
CA VAL A 310 1.64 17.58 12.39
C VAL A 310 2.68 17.53 11.28
N LEU A 311 2.37 18.09 10.11
CA LEU A 311 3.29 18.16 8.98
C LEU A 311 4.52 19.02 9.28
N HIS A 312 4.36 20.09 10.07
CA HIS A 312 5.45 20.91 10.56
C HIS A 312 6.46 20.11 11.41
N ASN A 313 6.01 19.04 12.05
CA ASN A 313 6.89 18.17 12.81
C ASN A 313 7.73 17.23 11.92
N PHE A 314 7.33 16.96 10.67
CA PHE A 314 8.10 16.10 9.78
C PHE A 314 9.36 16.80 9.26
N ARG A 315 10.53 16.34 9.73
CA ARG A 315 11.84 16.91 9.36
C ARG A 315 12.48 16.29 8.11
N ALA A 316 11.93 15.19 7.61
CA ALA A 316 12.51 14.42 6.52
C ALA A 316 11.53 14.08 5.39
N LEU A 317 10.26 14.45 5.52
CA LEU A 317 9.21 14.08 4.57
C LEU A 317 9.40 14.82 3.26
N GLN A 318 9.78 14.10 2.21
CA GLN A 318 10.01 14.64 0.87
C GLN A 318 8.87 14.32 -0.09
N VAL A 319 8.13 13.25 0.17
CA VAL A 319 7.07 12.76 -0.71
C VAL A 319 5.82 12.45 0.10
N LEU A 320 4.71 13.12 -0.24
CA LEU A 320 3.41 12.91 0.37
C LEU A 320 2.35 12.60 -0.70
N ASP A 321 1.76 11.43 -0.62
CA ASP A 321 0.70 10.99 -1.52
C ASP A 321 -0.51 10.62 -0.68
N LEU A 322 -1.56 11.44 -0.76
CA LEU A 322 -2.71 11.35 0.12
C LEU A 322 -3.98 11.51 -0.71
N VAL A 323 -4.98 10.64 -0.52
CA VAL A 323 -6.29 10.86 -1.16
C VAL A 323 -7.09 11.80 -0.27
N GLU A 324 -7.29 13.02 -0.75
CA GLU A 324 -8.00 14.07 -0.03
C GLU A 324 -9.15 14.64 -0.87
N GLN A 325 -10.25 14.94 -0.20
CA GLN A 325 -11.38 15.63 -0.80
C GLN A 325 -11.31 17.08 -0.32
N VAL A 326 -11.00 18.00 -1.23
CA VAL A 326 -11.26 19.42 -0.98
C VAL A 326 -12.77 19.61 -1.06
N VAL A 327 -13.39 19.93 0.07
CA VAL A 327 -14.82 20.20 0.16
C VAL A 327 -14.99 21.71 0.13
N LEU A 328 -15.71 22.19 -0.87
CA LEU A 328 -16.20 23.57 -0.90
C LEU A 328 -17.52 23.60 -0.13
N ASP A 329 -17.71 24.60 0.73
CA ASP A 329 -18.94 24.69 1.52
C ASP A 329 -20.20 24.80 0.64
N HIS A 330 -21.26 24.16 1.11
CA HIS A 330 -22.47 23.81 0.34
C HIS A 330 -23.32 24.99 -0.16
N GLU A 331 -23.01 26.24 0.22
CA GLU A 331 -23.85 27.40 -0.15
C GLU A 331 -23.95 27.60 -1.68
N GLU A 332 -22.97 27.12 -2.46
CA GLU A 332 -23.01 27.21 -3.94
C GLU A 332 -23.44 25.92 -4.65
N GLN A 333 -23.58 24.80 -3.94
CA GLN A 333 -24.22 23.62 -4.55
C GLN A 333 -25.73 23.79 -4.71
N GLY A 334 -26.27 24.88 -4.16
CA GLY A 334 -27.63 25.41 -4.31
C GLY A 334 -28.61 24.32 -4.63
N GLU A 335 -29.20 23.69 -3.60
CA GLU A 335 -30.14 22.57 -3.69
C GLU A 335 -30.91 22.57 -5.02
N TYR A 336 -30.32 21.97 -6.06
CA TYR A 336 -30.98 21.82 -7.34
C TYR A 336 -31.87 20.60 -7.11
N ASP A 337 -32.92 20.83 -6.34
CA ASP A 337 -33.87 19.84 -5.93
C ASP A 337 -34.60 19.43 -7.21
N ALA A 338 -34.06 18.43 -7.89
CA ALA A 338 -34.67 17.84 -9.08
C ALA A 338 -36.12 17.39 -8.80
N ARG A 339 -36.52 17.31 -7.52
CA ARG A 339 -37.89 17.07 -7.05
C ARG A 339 -38.84 18.26 -7.27
N HIS A 340 -38.35 19.47 -7.59
CA HIS A 340 -39.17 20.64 -7.93
C HIS A 340 -39.65 20.66 -9.39
N PHE A 341 -39.19 19.75 -10.25
CA PHE A 341 -39.91 19.41 -11.48
C PHE A 341 -41.09 18.52 -11.09
N GLY A 342 -42.14 19.16 -10.56
CA GLY A 342 -43.35 18.48 -10.09
C GLY A 342 -43.81 17.41 -11.07
N THR A 343 -43.93 16.18 -10.59
CA THR A 343 -44.40 15.00 -11.33
C THR A 343 -45.87 15.07 -11.77
N THR A 344 -46.51 16.23 -11.61
CA THR A 344 -47.87 16.48 -12.06
C THR A 344 -47.84 17.57 -13.13
N PRO A 345 -47.90 17.21 -14.43
CA PRO A 345 -48.06 18.20 -15.48
C PRO A 345 -49.43 18.86 -15.29
N SER A 346 -49.44 20.08 -14.76
CA SER A 346 -50.57 20.97 -15.02
C SER A 346 -50.58 21.23 -16.53
N SER A 347 -51.74 21.01 -17.13
CA SER A 347 -51.95 20.69 -18.55
C SER A 347 -51.77 21.86 -19.53
N SER A 348 -50.73 22.69 -19.41
CA SER A 348 -50.57 23.86 -20.29
C SER A 348 -49.17 24.10 -20.86
N TYR A 349 -48.15 23.31 -20.53
CA TYR A 349 -46.85 23.46 -21.19
C TYR A 349 -46.83 22.72 -22.52
N THR A 350 -46.48 23.43 -23.59
CA THR A 350 -46.21 22.80 -24.88
C THR A 350 -44.90 22.01 -24.78
N TYR A 351 -44.78 20.92 -25.56
CA TYR A 351 -43.55 20.11 -25.61
C TYR A 351 -42.29 20.95 -25.85
N HIS A 352 -42.41 22.02 -26.65
CA HIS A 352 -41.31 22.94 -26.92
C HIS A 352 -40.88 23.74 -25.68
N GLU A 353 -41.80 24.22 -24.86
CA GLU A 353 -41.46 24.95 -23.63
C GLU A 353 -40.76 24.06 -22.59
N LEU A 354 -41.15 22.78 -22.50
CA LEU A 354 -40.46 21.81 -21.65
C LEU A 354 -39.04 21.52 -22.17
N PHE A 355 -38.89 21.37 -23.49
CA PHE A 355 -37.60 21.12 -24.12
C PHE A 355 -36.64 22.30 -23.96
N ASP A 356 -37.12 23.53 -24.15
CA ASP A 356 -36.32 24.75 -23.96
C ASP A 356 -35.90 24.94 -22.49
N ARG A 357 -36.78 24.61 -21.52
CA ARG A 357 -36.43 24.62 -20.09
C ARG A 357 -35.38 23.57 -19.74
N LEU A 358 -35.45 22.38 -20.32
CA LEU A 358 -34.44 21.33 -20.12
C LEU A 358 -33.08 21.75 -20.70
N ILE A 359 -33.05 22.38 -21.88
CA ILE A 359 -31.82 22.93 -22.46
C ILE A 359 -31.26 24.05 -21.57
N ALA A 360 -32.09 24.97 -21.11
CA ALA A 360 -31.66 26.06 -20.23
C ALA A 360 -31.09 25.54 -18.90
N ALA A 361 -31.78 24.58 -18.26
CA ALA A 361 -31.32 23.94 -17.03
C ALA A 361 -30.01 23.16 -17.24
N SER A 362 -29.85 22.48 -18.39
CA SER A 362 -28.61 21.79 -18.74
C SER A 362 -27.44 22.76 -18.94
N ALA A 363 -27.67 23.90 -19.60
CA ALA A 363 -26.67 24.94 -19.79
C ALA A 363 -26.28 25.60 -18.47
N GLU A 364 -27.25 25.89 -17.60
CA GLU A 364 -27.03 26.43 -16.26
C GLU A 364 -26.23 25.46 -15.39
N ARG A 365 -26.60 24.17 -15.38
CA ARG A 365 -25.84 23.12 -14.68
C ARG A 365 -24.40 23.06 -15.16
N LYS A 366 -24.17 23.07 -16.48
CA LYS A 366 -22.81 23.05 -17.05
C LYS A 366 -22.00 24.28 -16.65
N ALA A 367 -22.63 25.46 -16.60
CA ALA A 367 -21.99 26.69 -16.15
C ALA A 367 -21.65 26.64 -14.65
N LEU A 368 -22.54 26.08 -13.82
CA LEU A 368 -22.31 25.87 -12.39
C LEU A 368 -21.17 24.87 -12.16
N GLU A 369 -21.16 23.75 -12.88
CA GLU A 369 -20.07 22.77 -12.85
C GLU A 369 -18.74 23.43 -13.22
N GLN A 370 -18.69 24.23 -14.29
CA GLN A 370 -17.46 24.95 -14.68
C GLN A 370 -16.99 25.93 -13.60
N ARG A 371 -17.90 26.67 -12.95
CA ARG A 371 -17.56 27.57 -11.84
C ARG A 371 -17.04 26.80 -10.63
N TYR A 372 -17.70 25.70 -10.28
CA TYR A 372 -17.28 24.81 -9.21
C TYR A 372 -15.89 24.23 -9.47
N GLU A 373 -15.62 23.74 -10.69
CA GLU A 373 -14.31 23.21 -11.07
C GLU A 373 -13.20 24.26 -10.97
N ALA A 374 -13.46 25.49 -11.42
CA ALA A 374 -12.50 26.58 -11.30
C ALA A 374 -12.18 26.92 -9.83
N LYS A 375 -13.21 27.03 -9.00
CA LYS A 375 -13.06 27.26 -7.55
C LYS A 375 -12.33 26.12 -6.85
N LEU A 376 -12.66 24.89 -7.21
CA LEU A 376 -12.02 23.70 -6.67
C LEU A 376 -10.53 23.66 -7.03
N GLU A 377 -10.16 24.01 -8.27
CA GLU A 377 -8.76 24.10 -8.69
C GLU A 377 -8.00 25.16 -7.87
N GLU A 378 -8.60 26.31 -7.62
CA GLU A 378 -8.00 27.35 -6.77
C GLU A 378 -7.85 26.90 -5.30
N ALA A 379 -8.88 26.28 -4.73
CA ALA A 379 -8.85 25.73 -3.38
C ALA A 379 -7.76 24.65 -3.25
N GLN A 380 -7.62 23.77 -4.25
CA GLN A 380 -6.55 22.78 -4.32
C GLN A 380 -5.16 23.43 -4.39
N LYS A 381 -4.99 24.50 -5.19
CA LYS A 381 -3.74 25.27 -5.23
C LYS A 381 -3.44 25.95 -3.90
N ALA A 382 -4.44 26.43 -3.17
CA ALA A 382 -4.26 27.03 -1.87
C ALA A 382 -3.88 25.98 -0.80
N ALA A 383 -4.55 24.83 -0.77
CA ALA A 383 -4.16 23.68 0.06
C ALA A 383 -2.73 23.21 -0.24
N ALA A 384 -2.33 23.19 -1.52
CA ALA A 384 -0.96 22.93 -1.96
C ALA A 384 0.07 23.82 -1.29
N ARG A 385 -0.19 25.13 -1.33
CA ARG A 385 0.70 26.14 -0.77
C ARG A 385 0.81 25.96 0.73
N ALA A 386 -0.32 25.80 1.42
CA ALA A 386 -0.35 25.55 2.86
C ALA A 386 0.48 24.32 3.26
N LEU A 387 0.39 23.21 2.50
CA LEU A 387 1.22 22.02 2.73
C LEU A 387 2.71 22.29 2.58
N VAL A 388 3.12 22.97 1.51
CA VAL A 388 4.53 23.28 1.23
C VAL A 388 5.10 24.25 2.26
N GLU A 389 4.33 25.25 2.67
CA GLU A 389 4.71 26.23 3.68
C GLU A 389 4.88 25.58 5.06
N ASN A 390 4.00 24.63 5.42
CA ASN A 390 4.05 23.94 6.70
C ASN A 390 4.96 22.70 6.69
N CYS A 391 5.40 22.21 5.53
CA CYS A 391 6.36 21.12 5.41
C CYS A 391 7.47 21.49 4.41
N PRO A 392 8.45 22.31 4.80
CA PRO A 392 9.48 22.83 3.87
C PRO A 392 10.37 21.74 3.24
N THR A 393 10.35 20.53 3.79
CA THR A 393 11.09 19.37 3.29
C THR A 393 10.37 18.67 2.15
N LEU A 394 9.08 18.93 1.96
CA LEU A 394 8.25 18.36 0.91
C LEU A 394 8.75 18.80 -0.46
N ARG A 395 9.02 17.83 -1.34
CA ARG A 395 9.50 18.04 -2.72
C ARG A 395 8.48 17.66 -3.76
N ARG A 396 7.65 16.66 -3.46
CA ARG A 396 6.62 16.12 -4.36
C ARG A 396 5.41 15.74 -3.54
N GLY A 397 4.23 15.95 -4.12
CA GLY A 397 3.02 15.40 -3.56
C GLY A 397 1.94 15.18 -4.59
N TRP A 398 0.98 14.35 -4.22
CA TRP A 398 -0.22 14.06 -5.01
C TRP A 398 -1.43 14.08 -4.08
N TRP A 399 -2.49 14.73 -4.53
CA TRP A 399 -3.84 14.53 -4.02
C TRP A 399 -4.73 13.95 -5.10
N TRP A 400 -5.69 13.15 -4.67
CA TRP A 400 -6.60 12.47 -5.56
C TRP A 400 -8.01 12.99 -5.35
N ARG A 401 -8.63 13.46 -6.42
CA ARG A 401 -10.06 13.72 -6.45
C ARG A 401 -10.80 12.40 -6.48
N THR A 402 -11.67 12.17 -5.50
CA THR A 402 -12.74 11.17 -5.66
C THR A 402 -13.80 11.75 -6.57
N VAL A 403 -13.84 11.28 -7.81
CA VAL A 403 -15.01 11.49 -8.66
C VAL A 403 -16.06 10.51 -8.15
N TRP A 404 -17.06 11.02 -7.42
CA TRP A 404 -18.29 10.29 -7.22
C TRP A 404 -18.91 10.17 -8.62
N LEU A 405 -18.78 9.01 -9.23
CA LEU A 405 -19.62 8.67 -10.36
C LEU A 405 -21.01 8.48 -9.75
N ASP A 406 -21.86 9.49 -9.85
CA ASP A 406 -23.29 9.32 -9.62
C ASP A 406 -23.74 8.19 -10.57
N ALA A 407 -23.91 7.00 -10.02
CA ALA A 407 -24.26 5.78 -10.75
C ALA A 407 -25.77 5.63 -10.87
#